data_AF-A0A2Y9QMW5-F1
#
_entry.id   AF-A0A2Y9QMW5-F1
#
_cell.length_a   1.000
_cell.length_b   1.000
_cell.length_c   1.000
_cell.angle_alpha   90.00
_cell.angle_beta   90.00
_cell.angle_gamma   90.00
#
_symmetry.space_group_name_H-M   'P 1'
#
loop_
_entity.id
_entity.type
_entity.pdbx_description
1 polymer ?
#
loop_
_entity_poly.entity_id
_entity_poly.type
_entity_poly.pdbx_seq_one_letter_code
_entity_poly.pdbx_strand_id
1 'polypeptide(L)'
;SQFYALCQELPPAVHLLTLASWGRRVLLQCLQHQLTIREDTHHSLISPVILDFRGLFSTFTITHLQETMLVASQARDRVSRLQWTARWCGLA
;
A
#
# COMPACT_ATOMS: atom_id res chain seq x y z
N SER A 1 -18.75 -25.11 -0.90
CA SER A 1 -17.48 -24.80 -0.20
C SER A 1 -17.34 -23.29 -0.14
N GLN A 2 -16.85 -22.75 0.98
CA GLN A 2 -16.60 -21.32 1.14
C GLN A 2 -15.22 -20.97 0.58
N PHE A 3 -15.12 -19.87 -0.17
CA PHE A 3 -13.85 -19.41 -0.75
C PHE A 3 -13.29 -18.26 0.07
N TYR A 4 -11.98 -18.31 0.34
CA TYR A 4 -11.22 -17.26 1.00
C TYR A 4 -9.95 -17.00 0.21
N ALA A 5 -9.74 -15.75 -0.23
CA ALA A 5 -8.54 -15.36 -0.97
C ALA A 5 -7.32 -15.11 -0.08
N LEU A 6 -7.55 -14.77 1.19
CA LEU A 6 -6.52 -14.48 2.18
C LEU A 6 -6.45 -15.62 3.21
N CYS A 7 -5.24 -15.94 3.65
CA CYS A 7 -5.01 -16.88 4.76
C CYS A 7 -5.18 -16.21 6.14
N GLN A 8 -5.05 -14.88 6.18
CA GLN A 8 -5.24 -14.05 7.36
C GLN A 8 -5.93 -12.75 6.95
N GLU A 9 -6.79 -12.21 7.82
CA GLU A 9 -7.43 -10.93 7.57
C GLU A 9 -6.42 -9.79 7.54
N LEU A 10 -6.70 -8.75 6.76
CA LEU A 10 -5.89 -7.53 6.78
C LEU A 10 -6.13 -6.78 8.09
N PRO A 11 -5.11 -6.11 8.64
CA PRO A 11 -5.28 -5.19 9.76
C PRO A 11 -6.38 -4.15 9.46
N PRO A 12 -7.19 -3.73 10.45
CA PRO A 12 -8.34 -2.85 10.22
C PRO A 12 -8.00 -1.51 9.54
N ALA A 13 -6.78 -1.02 9.71
CA ALA A 13 -6.33 0.23 9.10
C ALA A 13 -5.86 0.08 7.63
N VAL A 14 -5.82 -1.14 7.09
CA VAL A 14 -5.29 -1.45 5.75
C VAL A 14 -6.41 -1.95 4.84
N HIS A 15 -6.46 -1.40 3.63
CA HIS A 15 -7.40 -1.83 2.61
C HIS A 15 -6.72 -2.20 1.30
N LEU A 16 -7.16 -3.30 0.72
CA LEU A 16 -6.79 -3.75 -0.60
C LEU A 16 -7.58 -2.97 -1.65
N LEU A 17 -6.98 -1.89 -2.15
CA LEU A 17 -7.59 -1.02 -3.16
C LEU A 17 -7.60 -1.68 -4.54
N THR A 18 -6.58 -2.45 -4.89
CA THR A 18 -6.48 -3.11 -6.19
C THR A 18 -5.80 -4.45 -6.05
N LEU A 19 -6.37 -5.47 -6.69
CA LEU A 19 -5.74 -6.77 -6.94
C LEU A 19 -6.15 -7.20 -8.35
N ALA A 20 -5.26 -7.02 -9.32
CA ALA A 20 -5.59 -7.23 -10.74
C ALA A 20 -4.46 -7.97 -11.46
N SER A 21 -4.82 -8.73 -12.50
CA SER A 21 -3.82 -9.31 -13.40
C SER A 21 -3.17 -8.22 -14.25
N TRP A 22 -1.84 -8.11 -14.17
CA TRP A 22 -1.02 -7.24 -15.02
C TRP A 22 -0.35 -8.02 -16.15
N GLY A 23 -0.42 -9.35 -16.10
CA GLY A 23 0.15 -10.25 -17.09
C GLY A 23 0.04 -11.70 -16.63
N ARG A 24 0.61 -12.63 -17.38
CA ARG A 24 0.45 -14.08 -17.13
C ARG A 24 0.86 -14.53 -15.72
N ARG A 25 1.80 -13.85 -15.08
CA ARG A 25 2.35 -14.21 -13.75
C ARG A 25 2.61 -12.99 -12.87
N VAL A 26 1.99 -11.86 -13.19
CA VAL A 26 2.20 -10.60 -12.49
C VAL A 26 0.85 -10.08 -12.04
N LEU A 27 0.74 -9.78 -10.75
CA LEU A 27 -0.42 -9.14 -10.17
C LEU A 27 -0.04 -7.70 -9.81
N LEU A 28 -0.91 -6.76 -10.15
CA LEU A 28 -0.89 -5.43 -9.60
C LEU A 28 -1.64 -5.45 -8.28
N GLN A 29 -0.97 -4.97 -7.24
CA GLN A 29 -1.54 -4.81 -5.92
C GLN A 29 -1.37 -3.37 -5.43
N CYS A 30 -2.46 -2.77 -4.97
CA CYS A 30 -2.43 -1.49 -4.26
C CYS A 30 -3.06 -1.66 -2.88
N LEU A 31 -2.29 -1.33 -1.85
CA LEU A 31 -2.76 -1.26 -0.47
C LEU A 31 -2.79 0.20 -0.03
N GLN A 32 -3.84 0.57 0.68
CA GLN A 32 -4.02 1.92 1.20
C GLN A 32 -4.30 1.85 2.70
N HIS A 33 -3.68 2.76 3.45
CA HIS A 33 -4.03 3.01 4.84
C HIS A 33 -5.32 3.85 4.89
N GLN A 34 -6.36 3.37 5.56
CA GLN A 34 -7.72 3.92 5.41
C GLN A 34 -8.07 5.11 6.30
N LEU A 35 -7.19 5.54 7.19
CA LEU A 35 -7.58 6.49 8.23
C LEU A 35 -6.86 7.83 8.13
N THR A 36 -7.65 8.88 8.25
CA THR A 36 -7.17 10.26 8.36
C THR A 36 -7.02 10.60 9.85
N ILE A 37 -6.05 11.45 10.20
CA ILE A 37 -5.82 11.91 11.59
C ILE A 37 -7.09 12.47 12.26
N ARG A 38 -8.07 12.91 11.48
CA ARG A 38 -9.34 13.48 11.97
C ARG A 38 -10.38 12.45 12.43
N GLU A 39 -10.19 11.17 12.13
CA GLU A 39 -11.21 10.11 12.28
C GLU A 39 -10.91 9.10 13.39
N ASP A 40 -9.69 9.08 13.92
CA ASP A 40 -9.29 8.14 14.97
C ASP A 40 -9.28 8.83 16.34
N THR A 41 -10.35 8.60 17.10
CA THR A 41 -10.46 9.01 18.51
C THR A 41 -9.58 8.19 19.45
N HIS A 42 -8.99 7.08 18.98
CA HIS A 42 -8.26 6.11 19.81
C HIS A 42 -6.75 6.04 19.55
N HIS A 43 -6.18 6.88 18.67
CA HIS A 43 -4.75 6.97 18.30
C HIS A 43 -4.08 5.67 17.81
N SER A 44 -4.72 4.50 17.97
CA SER A 44 -4.18 3.18 17.67
C SER A 44 -4.35 2.79 16.21
N LEU A 45 -5.29 3.41 15.50
CA LEU A 45 -5.58 3.09 14.10
C LEU A 45 -4.85 4.01 13.10
N ILE A 46 -4.27 5.13 13.55
CA ILE A 46 -3.34 5.97 12.75
C ILE A 46 -1.90 5.42 12.78
N SER A 47 -1.59 4.52 13.70
CA SER A 47 -0.22 4.03 13.89
C SER A 47 0.28 3.24 12.67
N PRO A 48 1.57 3.34 12.30
CA PRO A 48 2.14 2.55 11.21
C PRO A 48 1.88 1.05 11.40
N VAL A 49 1.46 0.38 10.34
CA VAL A 49 1.18 -1.06 10.34
C VAL A 49 2.23 -1.79 9.52
N ILE A 50 2.73 -2.91 10.05
CA ILE A 50 3.63 -3.82 9.33
C ILE A 50 2.79 -4.96 8.77
N LEU A 51 2.97 -5.26 7.48
CA LEU A 51 2.30 -6.36 6.78
C LEU A 51 3.34 -7.37 6.30
N ASP A 52 3.08 -8.65 6.54
CA ASP A 52 3.84 -9.74 5.95
C ASP A 52 3.07 -10.32 4.74
N PHE A 53 3.68 -10.23 3.57
CA PHE A 53 3.13 -10.78 2.33
C PHE A 53 3.33 -12.28 2.20
N ARG A 54 4.22 -12.89 3.00
CA ARG A 54 4.50 -14.32 2.93
C ARG A 54 3.28 -15.10 3.43
N GLY A 55 2.70 -15.90 2.54
CA GLY A 55 1.52 -16.70 2.86
C GLY A 55 0.24 -15.90 3.07
N LEU A 56 0.21 -14.60 2.74
CA LEU A 56 -0.98 -13.76 2.88
C LEU A 56 -2.14 -14.26 2.00
N PHE A 57 -1.83 -14.69 0.77
CA PHE A 57 -2.81 -15.20 -0.18
C PHE A 57 -2.85 -16.73 -0.17
N SER A 58 -4.07 -17.27 -0.24
CA SER A 58 -4.31 -18.72 -0.26
C SER A 58 -4.19 -19.34 -1.65
N THR A 59 -4.35 -18.52 -2.70
CA THR A 59 -4.47 -18.97 -4.09
C THR A 59 -3.17 -18.89 -4.88
N PHE A 60 -2.18 -18.14 -4.38
CA PHE A 60 -0.87 -17.99 -5.00
C PHE A 60 0.21 -17.63 -3.98
N THR A 61 1.47 -17.85 -4.35
CA THR A 61 2.63 -17.45 -3.55
C THR A 61 3.35 -16.29 -4.22
N ILE A 62 3.59 -15.21 -3.47
CA ILE A 62 4.38 -14.08 -3.93
C ILE A 62 5.86 -14.49 -3.92
N THR A 63 6.49 -14.49 -5.08
CA THR A 63 7.92 -14.85 -5.25
C THR A 63 8.82 -13.63 -5.39
N HIS A 64 8.26 -12.50 -5.82
CA HIS A 64 8.98 -11.23 -5.97
C HIS A 64 8.01 -10.06 -5.80
N LEU A 65 8.49 -8.98 -5.19
CA LEU A 65 7.80 -7.69 -5.07
C LEU A 65 8.66 -6.60 -5.71
N GLN A 66 8.02 -5.75 -6.50
CA GLN A 66 8.61 -4.54 -7.06
C GLN A 66 7.71 -3.36 -6.73
N GLU A 67 8.23 -2.41 -5.97
CA GLU A 67 7.48 -1.19 -5.66
C GLU A 67 7.48 -0.26 -6.88
N THR A 68 6.34 0.38 -7.13
CA THR A 68 6.14 1.27 -8.28
C THR A 68 5.49 2.59 -7.84
N MET A 69 5.44 3.55 -8.75
CA MET A 69 4.60 4.75 -8.60
C MET A 69 3.12 4.35 -8.45
N LEU A 70 2.29 5.23 -7.88
CA LEU A 70 0.87 4.93 -7.62
C LEU A 70 0.10 4.46 -8.87
N VAL A 71 0.42 5.00 -10.04
CA VAL A 71 -0.18 4.61 -11.33
C VAL A 71 0.56 3.44 -12.02
N ALA A 72 1.48 2.79 -11.31
CA ALA A 72 2.31 1.67 -11.76
C ALA A 72 3.07 1.92 -13.08
N SER A 73 3.41 3.19 -13.36
CA SER A 73 4.11 3.59 -14.59
C SER A 73 5.62 3.33 -14.56
N GLN A 74 6.24 3.40 -13.37
CA GLN A 74 7.68 3.24 -13.19
C GLN A 74 7.98 2.61 -11.83
N ALA A 75 9.08 1.86 -11.76
CA ALA A 75 9.65 1.36 -10.50
C ALA A 75 10.02 2.52 -9.58
N ARG A 76 9.67 2.42 -8.29
CA ARG A 76 9.84 3.54 -7.33
C ARG A 76 11.30 3.94 -7.15
N ASP A 77 12.20 2.96 -7.17
CA ASP A 77 13.66 3.13 -7.08
C ASP A 77 14.27 3.89 -8.27
N ARG A 78 13.54 3.99 -9.38
CA ARG A 78 13.98 4.71 -10.59
C ARG A 78 13.40 6.13 -10.69
N VAL A 79 12.59 6.56 -9.73
CA VAL A 79 11.93 7.87 -9.74
C VAL A 79 12.70 8.84 -8.86
N SER A 80 13.06 10.00 -9.43
CA SER A 80 13.56 11.14 -8.66
C SER A 80 12.55 12.27 -8.68
N ARG A 81 12.37 12.95 -7.54
CA ARG A 81 11.51 14.14 -7.41
C ARG A 81 12.39 15.37 -7.27
N LEU A 82 12.07 16.42 -8.02
CA LEU A 82 12.66 17.75 -7.82
C LEU A 82 12.45 18.18 -6.36
N GLN A 83 13.50 18.73 -5.75
CA GLN A 83 13.46 19.28 -4.40
C GLN A 83 13.25 20.79 -4.51
N TRP A 84 12.18 21.28 -3.89
CA TRP A 84 11.84 22.70 -3.93
C TRP A 84 12.25 23.37 -2.63
N THR A 85 12.95 24.51 -2.71
CA THR A 85 13.18 25.36 -1.54
C THR A 85 11.94 26.20 -1.29
N ALA A 86 11.08 25.73 -0.39
CA ALA A 86 9.93 26.51 0.05
C ALA A 86 10.41 27.71 0.88
N ARG A 87 10.32 28.92 0.32
CA ARG A 87 10.51 30.14 1.09
C ARG A 87 9.21 30.43 1.82
N TRP A 88 9.20 30.21 3.13
CA TRP A 88 8.11 30.69 3.97
C TRP A 88 8.15 32.22 3.99
N CYS A 89 7.22 32.88 3.32
CA CYS A 89 6.97 34.30 3.52
C CYS A 89 6.18 34.48 4.83
N GLY A 90 6.88 34.42 5.96
CA GLY A 90 6.39 35.02 7.20
C GLY A 90 6.67 36.53 7.11
N LEU A 91 5.61 37.33 7.15
CA LEU A 91 5.70 38.78 7.33
C LEU A 91 6.57 39.08 8.57
N ALA A 92 7.61 39.87 8.35
CA ALA A 92 8.31 40.61 9.40
C ALA A 92 7.40 41.70 9.98
#